data_AF-A0A7V5FTA3-F1
#
_entry.id   AF-A0A7V5FTA3-F1
#
_cell.length_a   1.000
_cell.length_b   1.000
_cell.length_c   1.000
_cell.angle_alpha   90.00
_cell.angle_beta   90.00
_cell.angle_gamma   90.00
#
_symmetry.space_group_name_H-M   'P 1'
#
loop_
_entity.id
_entity.type
_entity.pdbx_description
1 polymer ?
#
loop_
_entity_poly.entity_id
_entity_poly.type
_entity_poly.pdbx_seq_one_letter_code
_entity_poly.pdbx_strand_id
1 'polypeptide(L)' 'EVGDRIAQLVILPVIQVTLNQVESFEDSVRGTGGFGHSGKT' A
#
# COMPACT_ATOMS: atom_id res chain seq x y z
N GLU A 1 -12.02 -27.05 14.07
CA GLU A 1 -13.00 -27.32 15.13
C GLU A 1 -13.42 -26.02 15.80
N VAL A 2 -14.48 -26.04 16.62
CA VAL A 2 -14.87 -24.87 17.43
C VAL A 2 -13.72 -24.54 18.38
N GLY A 3 -13.16 -23.32 18.28
CA GLY A 3 -12.01 -22.88 19.07
C GLY A 3 -10.68 -22.81 18.31
N ASP A 4 -10.63 -23.24 17.05
CA ASP A 4 -9.40 -23.13 16.26
C ASP A 4 -9.02 -21.67 15.99
N ARG A 5 -7.74 -21.37 16.19
CA ARG A 5 -7.16 -20.08 15.78
C ARG A 5 -6.92 -20.10 14.27
N ILE A 6 -7.81 -19.47 13.52
CA ILE A 6 -7.76 -19.41 12.05
C ILE A 6 -7.24 -18.08 11.49
N ALA A 7 -6.95 -17.12 12.37
CA ALA A 7 -6.42 -15.80 12.02
C ALA A 7 -5.77 -15.13 13.25
N GLN A 8 -5.19 -13.95 13.03
CA GLN A 8 -4.59 -13.10 14.07
C GLN A 8 -4.96 -11.63 13.87
N LEU A 9 -5.12 -10.91 14.98
CA LEU A 9 -5.32 -9.46 15.00
C LEU A 9 -3.97 -8.76 15.08
N VAL A 10 -3.74 -7.77 14.22
CA VAL A 10 -2.56 -6.90 14.27
C VAL A 10 -3.03 -5.46 14.41
N ILE A 11 -2.57 -4.78 15.46
CA ILE A 11 -2.90 -3.37 15.72
C ILE A 11 -1.72 -2.52 15.26
N LEU A 12 -1.94 -1.66 14.28
CA LEU A 12 -0.94 -0.74 13.75
C LEU A 12 -1.49 0.69 13.72
N PRO A 13 -0.64 1.71 13.95
CA PRO A 13 -1.03 3.09 13.77
C PRO A 13 -1.31 3.37 12.29
N VAL A 14 -2.33 4.17 12.02
CA VAL A 14 -2.66 4.64 10.68
C VAL A 14 -2.82 6.15 10.69
N ILE A 15 -2.49 6.77 9.56
CA ILE A 15 -2.72 8.20 9.35
C ILE A 15 -4.01 8.35 8.53
N GLN A 16 -4.94 9.14 9.03
CA GLN A 16 -6.12 9.54 8.27
C GLN A 16 -5.85 10.89 7.60
N VAL A 17 -5.67 10.86 6.28
CA VAL A 17 -5.37 12.06 5.49
C VAL A 17 -6.64 12.71 4.94
N THR A 18 -6.53 13.99 4.58
CA THR A 18 -7.52 14.68 3.74
C THR A 18 -7.00 14.72 2.31
N LEU A 19 -7.87 14.46 1.33
CA LEU A 19 -7.50 14.53 -0.07
C LEU A 19 -7.33 15.99 -0.51
N ASN A 20 -6.23 16.27 -1.22
CA ASN A 20 -5.98 17.55 -1.87
C ASN A 20 -5.95 17.34 -3.38
N GLN A 21 -6.87 17.98 -4.11
CA GLN A 21 -6.94 17.88 -5.56
C GLN A 21 -5.84 18.75 -6.19
N VAL A 22 -5.12 18.19 -7.16
CA VAL A 22 -4.08 18.88 -7.94
C VAL A 22 -4.28 18.59 -9.42
N GLU A 23 -3.75 19.45 -10.29
CA GLU A 23 -3.86 19.29 -11.75
C GLU A 23 -2.95 18.16 -12.27
N SER A 24 -1.75 18.02 -11.70
CA SER A 24 -0.77 17.01 -12.06
C SER A 24 0.12 16.63 -10.88
N PHE A 25 0.76 15.46 -10.97
CA PHE A 25 1.77 15.01 -10.01
C PHE A 25 3.18 15.36 -10.49
N GLU A 26 4.10 15.56 -9.55
CA GLU A 26 5.54 15.64 -9.85
C GLU A 26 6.11 14.26 -10.20
N ASP A 27 7.08 14.24 -11.11
CA ASP A 27 7.77 13.02 -11.48
C ASP A 27 8.62 12.48 -10.31
N SER A 28 8.62 11.16 -10.16
CA SER A 28 9.50 10.46 -9.23
C SER A 28 10.35 9.43 -9.98
N VAL A 29 11.46 9.01 -9.38
CA VAL A 29 12.36 7.97 -9.94
C VAL A 29 11.58 6.69 -10.34
N ARG A 30 10.52 6.36 -9.62
CA ARG A 30 9.66 5.20 -9.91
C ARG A 30 8.62 5.48 -10.99
N GLY A 31 8.16 6.73 -11.10
CA GLY A 31 7.09 7.14 -12.02
C GLY A 31 5.86 6.24 -11.94
N THR A 32 5.35 5.83 -13.10
CA THR A 32 4.20 4.94 -13.26
C THR A 32 4.53 3.46 -13.08
N GLY A 33 5.77 3.11 -12.68
CA GLY A 33 6.21 1.72 -12.56
C GLY A 33 5.32 0.89 -11.62
N GLY A 34 5.10 -0.37 -11.95
CA GLY A 34 4.22 -1.29 -11.20
C GLY A 34 4.37 -2.72 -11.71
N PHE A 35 3.62 -3.68 -11.16
CA PHE A 35 3.49 -5.04 -11.69
C PHE A 35 4.82 -5.72 -12.08
N GLY A 36 5.74 -5.87 -11.12
CA GLY A 36 7.03 -6.52 -11.41
C GLY A 36 7.97 -5.68 -12.27
N HIS A 37 7.78 -4.35 -12.35
CA HIS A 37 8.68 -3.40 -13.02
C HIS A 37 10.17 -3.61 -12.70
N SER A 38 10.50 -3.98 -11.47
CA SER A 38 11.89 -4.23 -11.07
C SER A 38 12.45 -5.56 -11.59
N GLY A 39 11.61 -6.41 -12.17
CA GLY A 39 11.93 -7.77 -12.57
C GLY A 39 12.30 -8.69 -11.39
N LYS A 40 12.57 -9.94 -11.74
CA LYS A 40 13.44 -10.85 -11.00
C LYS A 40 14.40 -11.45 -12.02
N THR A 41 15.69 -11.48 -11.67
CA THR A 41 16.70 -12.28 -12.38
C THR A 41 16.70 -13.70 -11.86
#